data_AF-A0A2S5KKH4-F1
#
_entry.id   AF-A0A2S5KKH4-F1
#
_cell.length_a   1.000
_cell.length_b   1.000
_cell.length_c   1.000
_cell.angle_alpha   90.00
_cell.angle_beta   90.00
_cell.angle_gamma   90.00
#
_symmetry.space_group_name_H-M   'P 1'
#
loop_
_entity.id
_entity.type
_entity.pdbx_description
1 polymer ?
#
loop_
_entity_poly.entity_id
_entity_poly.type
_entity_poly.pdbx_seq_one_letter_code
_entity_poly.pdbx_strand_id
1 'polypeptide(L)'
;MATAIGRVTSLVGQVTAKDVNGQVRTLALGDTIYADDQVQTGDGSSLVITFADGSRTALGANDVALLDSTVSPSGGDQDASQNPADLAAGTTPESATSVDAIQQAILAGVDPTQVLEATAAGGAPGAGGAGPDGGGFTVVSIDRIGLESEPTAGFDTTGPTNATAGTEDDVIPLLPVSVSISGPDSVQESDGTVTFTLTLDNPSTTDLTIVVQLGSSSDTATGEGVDYSQPGVTTVTVVIPAGSTTGTFTVPITDDNISEGSETLTVTVISVDGGAQISDNGSFTTNIVDNDNITVSVTAVQPQATEPAADGSQTNAVFTIDLSNPSATDTTMTVNVTPSGTNGIEQGDVQSITVNVSGTDYTLTWDSNSGSFTGSITIPAGTTSAELTIVAADDNVYEGVEGYTVSVTDAQTNGQALNDASADGTIADEDGDVPQGGDIPIVSVTAVQPQATEPADDGSQTNAVFTIDLSNPSEYATTMTVSVTPSATDGIEQNDVQTLTVSVDGTDYTLTWDSSAGAFTGDVTLPAGTTTAELTIVAADDNVYEGVEGYTVSVTDAQT
;
A
#
# COMPACT_ATOMS: atom_id res chain seq x y z
N MET A 1 -12.01 -30.53 -12.08
CA MET A 1 -11.30 -29.34 -12.59
C MET A 1 -12.19 -28.72 -13.64
N ALA A 2 -12.52 -27.44 -13.51
CA ALA A 2 -13.34 -26.74 -14.49
C ALA A 2 -12.52 -26.53 -15.77
N THR A 3 -13.08 -26.89 -16.93
CA THR A 3 -12.38 -26.78 -18.22
C THR A 3 -12.60 -25.37 -18.76
N ALA A 4 -11.54 -24.59 -18.98
CA ALA A 4 -11.66 -23.27 -19.60
C ALA A 4 -12.10 -23.40 -21.07
N ILE A 5 -13.16 -22.68 -21.47
CA ILE A 5 -13.72 -22.71 -22.83
C ILE A 5 -13.52 -21.39 -23.58
N GLY A 6 -13.39 -20.26 -22.88
CA GLY A 6 -13.19 -18.96 -23.52
C GLY A 6 -12.81 -17.85 -22.54
N ARG A 7 -12.65 -16.63 -23.07
CA ARG A 7 -12.38 -15.42 -22.29
C ARG A 7 -13.29 -14.27 -22.66
N VAL A 8 -13.60 -13.42 -21.68
CA VAL A 8 -14.35 -12.18 -21.88
C VAL A 8 -13.49 -11.17 -22.62
N THR A 9 -13.95 -10.72 -23.78
CA THR A 9 -13.23 -9.77 -24.67
C THR A 9 -13.93 -8.43 -24.82
N SER A 10 -15.18 -8.32 -24.37
CA SER A 10 -15.89 -7.05 -24.21
C SER A 10 -16.94 -7.24 -23.12
N LEU A 11 -17.08 -6.26 -22.23
CA LEU A 11 -18.05 -6.27 -21.15
C LEU A 11 -18.54 -4.85 -20.88
N VAL A 12 -19.84 -4.67 -20.85
CA VAL A 12 -20.53 -3.44 -20.43
C VAL A 12 -21.60 -3.85 -19.43
N GLY A 13 -21.70 -3.15 -18.29
CA GLY A 13 -22.68 -3.44 -17.24
C GLY A 13 -22.26 -4.60 -16.30
N GLN A 14 -23.22 -5.14 -15.54
CA GLN A 14 -22.96 -6.20 -14.55
C GLN A 14 -23.31 -7.57 -15.15
N VAL A 15 -22.32 -8.46 -15.17
CA VAL A 15 -22.48 -9.83 -15.67
C VAL A 15 -22.00 -10.80 -14.61
N THR A 16 -22.73 -11.89 -14.40
CA THR A 16 -22.35 -12.95 -13.45
C THR A 16 -22.27 -14.30 -14.14
N ALA A 17 -21.41 -15.18 -13.65
CA ALA A 17 -21.34 -16.58 -14.03
C ALA A 17 -21.59 -17.46 -12.81
N LYS A 18 -22.44 -18.46 -12.94
CA LYS A 18 -22.74 -19.44 -11.92
C LYS A 18 -22.20 -20.80 -12.32
N ASP A 19 -21.33 -21.38 -11.50
CA ASP A 19 -20.74 -22.69 -11.76
C ASP A 19 -21.72 -23.84 -11.45
N VAL A 20 -21.31 -25.08 -11.76
CA VAL A 20 -22.08 -26.31 -11.50
C VAL A 20 -22.34 -26.58 -10.01
N ASN A 21 -21.55 -25.99 -9.11
CA ASN A 21 -21.74 -26.08 -7.65
C ASN A 21 -22.68 -24.99 -7.13
N GLY A 22 -23.12 -24.09 -8.00
CA GLY A 22 -23.98 -22.96 -7.69
C GLY A 22 -23.27 -21.73 -7.15
N GLN A 23 -21.94 -21.69 -7.17
CA GLN A 23 -21.14 -20.52 -6.82
C GLN A 23 -21.27 -19.47 -7.92
N VAL A 24 -21.68 -18.27 -7.55
CA VAL A 24 -21.84 -17.12 -8.46
C VAL A 24 -20.61 -16.23 -8.36
N ARG A 25 -20.05 -15.83 -9.50
CA ARG A 25 -18.97 -14.85 -9.63
C ARG A 25 -19.37 -13.72 -10.57
N THR A 26 -18.98 -12.50 -10.27
CA THR A 26 -19.09 -11.38 -11.21
C THR A 26 -17.96 -11.48 -12.22
N LEU A 27 -18.25 -11.27 -13.50
CA LEU A 27 -17.27 -11.31 -14.58
C LEU A 27 -16.71 -9.92 -14.86
N ALA A 28 -15.40 -9.86 -15.13
CA ALA A 28 -14.66 -8.70 -15.62
C ALA A 28 -14.09 -8.96 -17.03
N LEU A 29 -13.60 -7.90 -17.68
CA LEU A 29 -12.89 -8.02 -18.96
C LEU A 29 -11.63 -8.88 -18.78
N GLY A 30 -11.41 -9.86 -19.66
CA GLY A 30 -10.29 -10.79 -19.59
C GLY A 30 -10.56 -12.07 -18.79
N ASP A 31 -11.66 -12.14 -18.04
CA ASP A 31 -11.98 -13.30 -17.23
C ASP A 31 -12.18 -14.57 -18.05
N THR A 32 -11.79 -15.69 -17.46
CA THR A 32 -11.95 -17.02 -18.06
C THR A 32 -13.35 -17.56 -17.77
N ILE A 33 -13.96 -18.09 -18.82
CA ILE A 33 -15.24 -18.80 -18.79
C ILE A 33 -14.95 -20.29 -18.82
N TYR A 34 -15.61 -21.03 -17.94
CA TYR A 34 -15.47 -22.48 -17.82
C TYR A 34 -16.69 -23.19 -18.42
N ALA A 35 -16.49 -24.44 -18.83
CA ALA A 35 -17.56 -25.32 -19.23
C ALA A 35 -18.59 -25.46 -18.10
N ASP A 36 -19.86 -25.50 -18.50
CA ASP A 36 -21.07 -25.57 -17.67
C ASP A 36 -21.35 -24.33 -16.82
N ASP A 37 -20.66 -23.21 -17.07
CA ASP A 37 -21.05 -21.93 -16.47
C ASP A 37 -22.39 -21.44 -17.04
N GLN A 38 -23.30 -21.06 -16.14
CA GLN A 38 -24.49 -20.28 -16.49
C GLN A 38 -24.15 -18.79 -16.38
N VAL A 39 -24.00 -18.12 -17.52
CA VAL A 39 -23.72 -16.69 -17.59
C VAL A 39 -25.02 -15.91 -17.68
N GLN A 40 -25.16 -14.89 -16.85
CA GLN A 40 -26.31 -14.00 -16.79
C GLN A 40 -25.88 -12.53 -16.90
N THR A 41 -26.42 -11.82 -17.87
CA THR A 41 -26.23 -10.36 -18.06
C THR A 41 -27.38 -9.58 -17.41
N GLY A 42 -27.07 -8.43 -16.79
CA GLY A 42 -28.06 -7.53 -16.23
C GLY A 42 -28.72 -6.60 -17.25
N ASP A 43 -29.62 -5.73 -16.77
CA ASP A 43 -30.20 -4.65 -17.56
C ASP A 43 -29.11 -3.74 -18.15
N GLY A 44 -29.24 -3.39 -19.43
CA GLY A 44 -28.27 -2.56 -20.16
C GLY A 44 -26.87 -3.16 -20.30
N SER A 45 -26.68 -4.45 -19.96
CA SER A 45 -25.38 -5.12 -20.01
C SER A 45 -25.15 -5.81 -21.37
N SER A 46 -23.89 -5.94 -21.77
CA SER A 46 -23.48 -6.69 -22.97
C SER A 46 -22.18 -7.43 -22.69
N LEU A 47 -22.08 -8.67 -23.17
CA LEU A 47 -20.90 -9.50 -23.02
C LEU A 47 -20.48 -10.08 -24.36
N VAL A 48 -19.18 -10.08 -24.66
CA VAL A 48 -18.62 -10.86 -25.77
C VAL A 48 -17.53 -11.79 -25.27
N ILE A 49 -17.72 -13.08 -25.50
CA ILE A 49 -16.76 -14.14 -25.17
C ILE A 49 -16.07 -14.58 -26.46
N THR A 50 -14.75 -14.71 -26.42
CA THR A 50 -13.97 -15.35 -27.48
C THR A 50 -13.50 -16.71 -26.99
N PHE A 51 -13.85 -17.77 -27.73
CA PHE A 51 -13.47 -19.15 -27.40
C PHE A 51 -12.06 -19.46 -27.89
N ALA A 52 -11.50 -20.57 -27.41
CA ALA A 52 -10.15 -21.01 -27.78
C ALA A 52 -9.94 -21.25 -29.28
N ASP A 53 -11.01 -21.53 -30.04
CA ASP A 53 -10.99 -21.70 -31.50
C ASP A 53 -11.12 -20.37 -32.29
N GLY A 54 -11.19 -19.24 -31.59
CA GLY A 54 -11.36 -17.91 -32.16
C GLY A 54 -12.81 -17.54 -32.51
N SER A 55 -13.77 -18.44 -32.31
CA SER A 55 -15.20 -18.12 -32.43
C SER A 55 -15.65 -17.18 -31.30
N ARG A 56 -16.76 -16.47 -31.52
CA ARG A 56 -17.27 -15.48 -30.57
C ARG A 56 -18.75 -15.69 -30.32
N THR A 57 -19.17 -15.49 -29.07
CA THR A 57 -20.58 -15.40 -28.68
C THR A 57 -20.83 -14.08 -27.97
N ALA A 58 -21.92 -13.41 -28.34
CA ALA A 58 -22.39 -12.19 -27.69
C ALA A 58 -23.69 -12.45 -26.92
N LEU A 59 -23.81 -11.87 -25.74
CA LEU A 59 -25.01 -11.85 -24.92
C LEU A 59 -25.45 -10.40 -24.75
N GLY A 60 -26.71 -10.12 -25.04
CA GLY A 60 -27.33 -8.81 -24.85
C GLY A 60 -27.82 -8.60 -23.42
N ALA A 61 -28.61 -7.56 -23.20
CA ALA A 61 -29.16 -7.26 -21.88
C ALA A 61 -30.20 -8.30 -21.44
N ASN A 62 -30.15 -8.72 -20.17
CA ASN A 62 -31.04 -9.72 -19.55
C ASN A 62 -31.01 -11.12 -20.18
N ASP A 63 -29.90 -11.49 -20.82
CA ASP A 63 -29.70 -12.82 -21.37
C ASP A 63 -29.14 -13.78 -20.31
N VAL A 64 -29.51 -15.05 -20.44
CA VAL A 64 -28.95 -16.16 -19.66
C VAL A 64 -28.54 -17.27 -20.62
N ALA A 65 -27.26 -17.66 -20.59
CA ALA A 65 -26.72 -18.72 -21.42
C ALA A 65 -25.95 -19.75 -20.60
N LEU A 66 -26.20 -21.03 -20.87
CA LEU A 66 -25.37 -22.13 -20.36
C LEU A 66 -24.27 -22.40 -21.38
N LEU A 67 -23.01 -22.32 -20.94
CA LEU A 67 -21.86 -22.45 -21.82
C LEU A 67 -21.16 -23.80 -21.57
N ASP A 68 -21.44 -24.80 -22.38
CA ASP A 68 -20.74 -26.10 -22.37
C ASP A 68 -19.64 -26.14 -23.46
N SER A 69 -18.69 -27.05 -23.30
CA SER A 69 -17.71 -27.52 -24.28
C SER A 69 -18.29 -27.91 -25.65
N THR A 70 -19.60 -28.17 -25.77
CA THR A 70 -20.26 -28.41 -27.07
C THR A 70 -20.83 -27.15 -27.73
N VAL A 71 -20.69 -25.98 -27.11
CA VAL A 71 -21.03 -24.69 -27.73
C VAL A 71 -19.91 -24.34 -28.74
N SER A 72 -19.89 -25.07 -29.84
CA SER A 72 -19.20 -24.72 -31.10
C SER A 72 -20.30 -24.58 -32.15
N PRO A 73 -20.39 -23.45 -32.89
CA PRO A 73 -21.55 -23.17 -33.73
C PRO A 73 -21.47 -24.05 -34.98
N SER A 74 -22.06 -25.24 -34.94
CA SER A 74 -22.32 -25.99 -36.16
C SER A 74 -23.53 -26.91 -36.04
N GLY A 75 -24.63 -26.45 -36.64
CA GLY A 75 -25.64 -27.32 -37.24
C GLY A 75 -27.06 -27.11 -36.72
N GLY A 76 -27.77 -26.11 -37.26
CA GLY A 76 -29.20 -26.04 -36.99
C GLY A 76 -30.04 -24.98 -37.70
N ASP A 77 -29.46 -23.92 -38.26
CA ASP A 77 -30.13 -23.15 -39.33
C ASP A 77 -29.06 -22.44 -40.17
N GLN A 78 -29.16 -22.60 -41.48
CA GLN A 78 -28.29 -21.94 -42.43
C GLN A 78 -28.81 -20.53 -42.68
N ASP A 79 -28.25 -19.55 -41.97
CA ASP A 79 -28.21 -18.18 -42.43
C ASP A 79 -26.77 -17.64 -42.33
N ALA A 80 -26.07 -17.81 -43.44
CA ALA A 80 -24.75 -17.25 -43.67
C ALA A 80 -24.90 -15.94 -44.44
N SER A 81 -25.28 -14.85 -43.77
CA SER A 81 -24.98 -13.49 -44.24
C SER A 81 -25.33 -12.42 -43.22
N GLN A 82 -24.40 -12.06 -42.32
CA GLN A 82 -24.29 -10.71 -41.73
C GLN A 82 -22.84 -10.52 -41.23
N ASN A 83 -21.85 -10.14 -42.07
CA ASN A 83 -21.53 -8.79 -42.55
C ASN A 83 -22.18 -7.64 -41.74
N PRO A 84 -21.46 -6.55 -41.38
CA PRO A 84 -22.02 -5.37 -40.70
C PRO A 84 -23.09 -4.57 -41.52
N ALA A 85 -23.76 -5.22 -42.47
CA ALA A 85 -24.70 -4.64 -43.41
C ALA A 85 -26.18 -4.96 -43.09
N ASP A 86 -26.51 -5.58 -41.97
CA ASP A 86 -27.92 -5.87 -41.62
C ASP A 86 -28.26 -5.54 -40.16
N LEU A 87 -27.98 -4.28 -39.82
CA LEU A 87 -28.82 -3.48 -38.92
C LEU A 87 -30.04 -2.92 -39.67
N ALA A 88 -30.58 -3.69 -40.63
CA ALA A 88 -31.60 -3.21 -41.55
C ALA A 88 -32.58 -4.31 -41.99
N ALA A 89 -33.41 -4.81 -41.06
CA ALA A 89 -34.86 -4.58 -41.14
C ALA A 89 -35.70 -5.42 -40.17
N GLY A 90 -36.72 -4.75 -39.63
CA GLY A 90 -37.96 -5.35 -39.13
C GLY A 90 -38.55 -4.48 -38.03
N THR A 91 -39.11 -3.29 -38.29
CA THR A 91 -40.25 -2.97 -39.18
C THR A 91 -40.10 -1.50 -39.66
N THR A 92 -40.00 -1.12 -40.94
CA THR A 92 -40.96 -1.16 -42.07
C THR A 92 -40.21 -0.73 -43.36
N PRO A 93 -40.57 -1.22 -44.57
CA PRO A 93 -39.73 -1.07 -45.76
C PRO A 93 -39.96 0.24 -46.53
N GLU A 94 -38.92 1.08 -46.68
CA GLU A 94 -38.78 2.02 -47.80
C GLU A 94 -37.34 1.97 -48.37
N SER A 95 -37.24 1.54 -49.62
CA SER A 95 -36.17 1.77 -50.61
C SER A 95 -34.71 1.43 -50.26
N ALA A 96 -34.36 0.15 -50.28
CA ALA A 96 -32.97 -0.32 -50.42
C ALA A 96 -32.51 -0.46 -51.89
N THR A 97 -33.41 -0.42 -52.88
CA THR A 97 -33.05 -0.52 -54.31
C THR A 97 -32.57 0.80 -54.94
N SER A 98 -32.62 1.92 -54.22
CA SER A 98 -32.28 3.25 -54.74
C SER A 98 -30.82 3.65 -54.47
N VAL A 99 -30.21 3.21 -53.36
CA VAL A 99 -28.87 3.65 -52.94
C VAL A 99 -27.77 3.00 -53.78
N ASP A 100 -27.88 1.70 -54.06
CA ASP A 100 -26.93 0.96 -54.91
C ASP A 100 -26.94 1.46 -56.37
N ALA A 101 -28.12 1.85 -56.87
CA ALA A 101 -28.28 2.43 -58.21
C ALA A 101 -27.63 3.83 -58.31
N ILE A 102 -27.72 4.63 -57.25
CA ILE A 102 -27.09 5.96 -57.17
C ILE A 102 -25.57 5.83 -57.08
N GLN A 103 -25.05 4.87 -56.32
CA GLN A 103 -23.61 4.62 -56.22
C GLN A 103 -23.01 4.15 -57.55
N GLN A 104 -23.68 3.27 -58.29
CA GLN A 104 -23.25 2.88 -59.64
C GLN A 104 -23.31 4.03 -60.66
N ALA A 105 -24.31 4.92 -60.57
CA ALA A 105 -24.42 6.08 -61.44
C ALA A 105 -23.30 7.11 -61.22
N ILE A 106 -22.91 7.34 -59.95
CA ILE A 106 -21.80 8.22 -59.59
C ILE A 106 -20.46 7.63 -60.08
N LEU A 107 -20.24 6.33 -59.90
CA LEU A 107 -19.04 5.64 -60.41
C LEU A 107 -18.95 5.63 -61.94
N ALA A 108 -20.09 5.64 -62.64
CA ALA A 108 -20.15 5.71 -64.10
C ALA A 108 -20.13 7.15 -64.66
N GLY A 109 -20.06 8.18 -63.80
CA GLY A 109 -20.02 9.60 -64.20
C GLY A 109 -21.36 10.14 -64.73
N VAL A 110 -22.48 9.52 -64.38
CA VAL A 110 -23.83 9.90 -64.79
C VAL A 110 -24.48 10.77 -63.71
N ASP A 111 -25.21 11.81 -64.10
CA ASP A 111 -25.94 12.72 -63.19
C ASP A 111 -27.01 11.96 -62.38
N PRO A 112 -26.90 11.91 -61.03
CA PRO A 112 -27.82 11.18 -60.16
C PRO A 112 -29.28 11.66 -60.23
N THR A 113 -29.51 12.90 -60.69
CA THR A 113 -30.88 13.46 -60.81
C THR A 113 -31.68 12.86 -61.95
N GLN A 114 -31.03 12.11 -62.85
CA GLN A 114 -31.66 11.43 -63.99
C GLN A 114 -31.93 9.92 -63.73
N VAL A 115 -31.46 9.37 -62.59
CA VAL A 115 -31.47 7.92 -62.28
C VAL A 115 -32.53 7.56 -61.22
N LEU A 116 -33.20 8.54 -60.63
CA LEU A 116 -34.31 8.33 -59.69
C LEU A 116 -35.61 8.04 -60.46
N GLU A 117 -36.42 7.08 -59.98
CA GLU A 117 -37.83 7.02 -60.38
C GLU A 117 -38.61 8.19 -59.75
N ALA A 118 -39.59 8.72 -60.48
CA ALA A 118 -40.44 9.81 -60.00
C ALA A 118 -41.12 9.43 -58.69
N THR A 119 -41.08 10.33 -57.70
CA THR A 119 -41.72 10.09 -56.40
C THR A 119 -43.21 9.81 -56.57
N ALA A 120 -43.68 8.75 -55.91
CA ALA A 120 -45.04 8.20 -55.99
C ALA A 120 -46.10 9.06 -55.28
N ALA A 121 -46.11 10.37 -55.52
CA ALA A 121 -47.29 11.20 -55.39
C ALA A 121 -47.89 11.37 -56.79
N GLY A 122 -48.93 10.58 -57.09
CA GLY A 122 -49.52 10.45 -58.42
C GLY A 122 -49.89 11.78 -59.09
N GLY A 123 -49.46 11.92 -60.35
CA GLY A 123 -49.89 12.95 -61.29
C GLY A 123 -49.20 12.73 -62.64
N ALA A 124 -49.78 11.85 -63.46
CA ALA A 124 -49.24 11.35 -64.73
C ALA A 124 -48.73 12.44 -65.72
N PRO A 125 -47.65 12.18 -66.48
CA PRO A 125 -47.41 12.84 -67.76
C PRO A 125 -47.84 11.90 -68.91
N GLY A 126 -49.01 12.18 -69.48
CA GLY A 126 -49.43 11.62 -70.76
C GLY A 126 -49.02 12.51 -71.92
N ALA A 127 -47.92 12.14 -72.56
CA ALA A 127 -47.59 12.25 -73.99
C ALA A 127 -48.15 13.43 -74.83
N GLY A 128 -47.21 14.25 -75.32
CA GLY A 128 -46.99 14.37 -76.76
C GLY A 128 -47.67 15.52 -77.51
N GLY A 129 -46.86 16.17 -78.35
CA GLY A 129 -47.32 16.67 -79.65
C GLY A 129 -47.53 18.17 -79.76
N ALA A 130 -46.64 18.80 -80.53
CA ALA A 130 -46.85 20.11 -81.12
C ALA A 130 -48.12 20.14 -82.00
N GLY A 131 -48.89 21.22 -81.91
CA GLY A 131 -49.98 21.56 -82.84
C GLY A 131 -50.71 22.85 -82.40
N PRO A 132 -51.19 23.67 -83.35
CA PRO A 132 -51.25 25.14 -83.22
C PRO A 132 -52.58 25.69 -82.69
N ASP A 133 -52.55 26.99 -82.39
CA ASP A 133 -53.67 27.93 -82.20
C ASP A 133 -54.38 28.00 -80.83
N GLY A 134 -54.17 29.14 -80.17
CA GLY A 134 -55.30 29.98 -79.74
C GLY A 134 -55.65 30.00 -78.25
N GLY A 135 -55.15 31.03 -77.55
CA GLY A 135 -55.69 31.45 -76.25
C GLY A 135 -55.07 32.78 -75.81
N GLY A 136 -55.72 33.88 -76.18
CA GLY A 136 -55.14 35.23 -76.20
C GLY A 136 -54.80 35.85 -74.85
N PHE A 137 -53.62 36.46 -74.79
CA PHE A 137 -53.31 37.54 -73.88
C PHE A 137 -53.27 38.83 -74.71
N THR A 138 -54.26 39.69 -74.52
CA THR A 138 -54.25 41.04 -75.08
C THR A 138 -53.10 41.83 -74.45
N VAL A 139 -52.13 42.24 -75.26
CA VAL A 139 -51.12 43.21 -74.84
C VAL A 139 -51.81 44.58 -74.77
N VAL A 140 -51.99 45.10 -73.56
CA VAL A 140 -52.41 46.48 -73.35
C VAL A 140 -51.21 47.37 -73.65
N SER A 141 -51.25 48.05 -74.79
CA SER A 141 -50.37 49.15 -75.13
C SER A 141 -50.77 50.38 -74.30
N ILE A 142 -50.00 50.73 -73.28
CA ILE A 142 -50.13 52.01 -72.58
C ILE A 142 -49.18 53.01 -73.23
N ASP A 143 -49.74 54.00 -73.94
CA ASP A 143 -48.96 55.16 -74.39
C ASP A 143 -48.64 56.08 -73.20
N ARG A 144 -47.36 56.38 -73.00
CA ARG A 144 -46.90 57.43 -72.08
C ARG A 144 -47.32 58.80 -72.62
N ILE A 145 -48.23 59.49 -71.93
CA ILE A 145 -48.65 60.86 -72.26
C ILE A 145 -48.05 61.96 -71.37
N GLY A 146 -47.02 61.63 -70.57
CA GLY A 146 -46.35 62.57 -69.66
C GLY A 146 -45.00 63.06 -70.19
N LEU A 147 -44.71 64.35 -70.00
CA LEU A 147 -43.39 64.94 -70.25
C LEU A 147 -42.34 64.33 -69.31
N GLU A 148 -41.23 63.87 -69.89
CA GLU A 148 -40.08 63.31 -69.20
C GLU A 148 -39.18 64.45 -68.71
N SER A 149 -38.79 64.41 -67.43
CA SER A 149 -37.84 65.33 -66.82
C SER A 149 -36.70 64.51 -66.22
N GLU A 150 -35.48 64.79 -66.65
CA GLU A 150 -34.28 64.20 -66.08
C GLU A 150 -34.06 64.75 -64.66
N PRO A 151 -33.96 63.91 -63.62
CA PRO A 151 -33.55 64.36 -62.30
C PRO A 151 -32.04 64.61 -62.28
N THR A 152 -31.62 65.88 -62.23
CA THR A 152 -30.22 66.23 -61.99
C THR A 152 -29.89 66.03 -60.50
N ALA A 153 -29.15 64.97 -60.17
CA ALA A 153 -28.52 64.82 -58.86
C ALA A 153 -27.30 65.77 -58.78
N GLY A 154 -27.36 66.74 -57.85
CA GLY A 154 -26.39 67.83 -57.71
C GLY A 154 -25.08 67.48 -56.99
N PHE A 155 -24.46 66.33 -57.28
CA PHE A 155 -23.10 66.03 -56.82
C PHE A 155 -22.19 65.69 -58.00
N ASP A 156 -21.04 66.35 -58.04
CA ASP A 156 -19.99 66.23 -59.06
C ASP A 156 -19.26 64.88 -58.93
N THR A 157 -19.20 64.12 -60.03
CA THR A 157 -18.46 62.84 -60.11
C THR A 157 -17.23 62.94 -61.03
N THR A 158 -16.64 64.13 -61.18
CA THR A 158 -15.32 64.25 -61.81
C THR A 158 -14.23 63.81 -60.82
N GLY A 159 -13.67 62.62 -61.08
CA GLY A 159 -12.96 61.75 -60.11
C GLY A 159 -11.45 61.99 -59.95
N PRO A 160 -10.67 61.01 -59.43
CA PRO A 160 -9.23 61.06 -59.53
C PRO A 160 -8.80 60.64 -60.93
N THR A 161 -8.23 61.60 -61.64
CA THR A 161 -7.38 61.40 -62.82
C THR A 161 -6.31 60.38 -62.54
N ASN A 162 -6.14 59.41 -63.45
CA ASN A 162 -4.99 58.53 -63.65
C ASN A 162 -3.79 58.80 -62.72
N ALA A 163 -3.88 58.33 -61.47
CA ALA A 163 -2.70 57.98 -60.71
C ALA A 163 -2.17 56.72 -61.39
N THR A 164 -0.89 56.77 -61.73
CA THR A 164 -0.02 55.64 -62.04
C THR A 164 -0.53 54.36 -61.38
N ALA A 165 -0.55 53.25 -62.12
CA ALA A 165 -0.60 51.92 -61.52
C ALA A 165 0.58 51.78 -60.54
N GLY A 166 0.39 52.26 -59.31
CA GLY A 166 1.10 51.80 -58.16
C GLY A 166 0.57 50.39 -57.94
N THR A 167 1.48 49.44 -57.94
CA THR A 167 1.27 48.15 -57.33
C THR A 167 0.98 48.39 -55.85
N GLU A 168 -0.25 48.77 -55.49
CA GLU A 168 -0.74 48.48 -54.15
C GLU A 168 -1.20 47.03 -54.16
N ASP A 169 -0.17 46.18 -54.29
CA ASP A 169 -0.01 45.05 -53.40
C ASP A 169 0.12 45.64 -51.99
N ASP A 170 -0.99 46.16 -51.46
CA ASP A 170 -1.13 46.47 -50.04
C ASP A 170 -1.33 45.10 -49.38
N VAL A 171 -0.25 44.32 -49.42
CA VAL A 171 -0.06 43.14 -48.60
C VAL A 171 -0.24 43.65 -47.18
N ILE A 172 -1.43 43.47 -46.61
CA ILE A 172 -1.56 43.39 -45.16
C ILE A 172 -0.51 42.35 -44.79
N PRO A 173 0.57 42.71 -44.08
CA PRO A 173 1.53 41.70 -43.68
C PRO A 173 0.73 40.70 -42.86
N LEU A 174 0.61 39.47 -43.38
CA LEU A 174 -0.01 38.39 -42.64
C LEU A 174 0.78 38.32 -41.35
N LEU A 175 0.16 38.69 -40.22
CA LEU A 175 0.82 38.52 -38.92
C LEU A 175 1.23 37.05 -38.86
N PRO A 176 2.50 36.75 -38.51
CA PRO A 176 2.93 35.37 -38.44
C PRO A 176 2.04 34.64 -37.44
N VAL A 177 1.37 33.58 -37.88
CA VAL A 177 0.59 32.72 -36.98
C VAL A 177 1.54 32.19 -35.93
N SER A 178 1.19 32.31 -34.65
CA SER A 178 2.01 31.79 -33.55
C SER A 178 1.33 30.60 -32.88
N VAL A 179 2.11 29.57 -32.52
CA VAL A 179 1.64 28.43 -31.73
C VAL A 179 2.08 28.54 -30.28
N SER A 180 1.16 28.26 -29.36
CA SER A 180 1.42 28.04 -27.94
C SER A 180 0.95 26.66 -27.52
N ILE A 181 1.49 26.17 -26.40
CA ILE A 181 1.07 24.91 -25.77
C ILE A 181 0.58 25.19 -24.34
N SER A 182 -0.46 24.46 -23.93
CA SER A 182 -0.97 24.45 -22.56
C SER A 182 -1.40 23.05 -22.14
N GLY A 183 -1.47 22.81 -20.84
CA GLY A 183 -1.95 21.56 -20.24
C GLY A 183 -2.42 21.80 -18.80
N PRO A 184 -2.77 20.73 -18.06
CA PRO A 184 -3.01 20.83 -16.63
C PRO A 184 -1.69 21.01 -15.87
N ASP A 185 -1.69 21.79 -14.79
CA ASP A 185 -0.50 21.99 -13.94
C ASP A 185 -0.07 20.69 -13.23
N SER A 186 -1.00 19.76 -13.02
CA SER A 186 -0.73 18.44 -12.44
C SER A 186 -1.67 17.37 -12.98
N VAL A 187 -1.23 16.11 -12.94
CA VAL A 187 -1.99 14.90 -13.30
C VAL A 187 -1.67 13.81 -12.27
N GLN A 188 -2.65 12.98 -11.88
CA GLN A 188 -2.36 11.81 -11.06
C GLN A 188 -1.77 10.72 -11.95
N GLU A 189 -0.81 9.94 -11.45
CA GLU A 189 -0.26 8.84 -12.26
C GLU A 189 -1.33 7.79 -12.64
N SER A 190 -2.29 7.56 -11.72
CA SER A 190 -3.50 6.76 -11.96
C SER A 190 -4.50 7.30 -13.01
N ASP A 191 -4.33 8.54 -13.53
CA ASP A 191 -5.20 9.08 -14.58
C ASP A 191 -4.96 8.42 -15.95
N GLY A 192 -3.84 7.71 -16.10
CA GLY A 192 -3.44 6.93 -17.28
C GLY A 192 -3.03 7.76 -18.51
N THR A 193 -3.54 8.99 -18.67
CA THR A 193 -3.08 9.93 -19.70
C THR A 193 -3.20 11.39 -19.26
N VAL A 194 -2.27 12.23 -19.71
CA VAL A 194 -2.38 13.70 -19.65
C VAL A 194 -2.67 14.26 -21.05
N THR A 195 -3.53 15.28 -21.15
CA THR A 195 -3.90 15.93 -22.42
C THR A 195 -3.30 17.33 -22.52
N PHE A 196 -2.64 17.62 -23.64
CA PHE A 196 -2.11 18.94 -23.97
C PHE A 196 -2.85 19.56 -25.15
N THR A 197 -2.95 20.89 -25.15
CA THR A 197 -3.61 21.68 -26.19
C THR A 197 -2.61 22.61 -26.86
N LEU A 198 -2.48 22.49 -28.18
CA LEU A 198 -1.80 23.43 -29.05
C LEU A 198 -2.81 24.48 -29.52
N THR A 199 -2.48 25.76 -29.39
CA THR A 199 -3.36 26.88 -29.77
C THR A 199 -2.64 27.80 -30.74
N LEU A 200 -3.32 28.14 -31.84
CA LEU A 200 -2.90 29.17 -32.77
C LEU A 200 -3.58 30.50 -32.42
N ASP A 201 -2.83 31.61 -32.49
CA ASP A 201 -3.40 32.95 -32.30
C ASP A 201 -4.39 33.36 -33.40
N ASN A 202 -4.22 32.80 -34.60
CA ASN A 202 -5.06 32.99 -35.77
C ASN A 202 -5.14 31.69 -36.58
N PRO A 203 -6.24 31.44 -37.31
CA PRO A 203 -6.33 30.25 -38.17
C PRO A 203 -5.30 30.31 -39.32
N SER A 204 -4.67 29.16 -39.61
CA SER A 204 -3.80 29.01 -40.77
C SER A 204 -4.60 28.74 -42.04
N THR A 205 -4.08 29.15 -43.20
CA THR A 205 -4.65 28.83 -44.52
C THR A 205 -4.18 27.48 -45.08
N THR A 206 -3.21 26.84 -44.41
CA THR A 206 -2.68 25.51 -44.73
C THR A 206 -2.61 24.66 -43.47
N ASP A 207 -2.60 23.34 -43.62
CA ASP A 207 -2.43 22.43 -42.49
C ASP A 207 -1.05 22.67 -41.85
N LEU A 208 -1.03 22.81 -40.52
CA LEU A 208 0.21 22.92 -39.76
C LEU A 208 0.58 21.57 -39.18
N THR A 209 1.81 21.12 -39.42
CA THR A 209 2.37 19.92 -38.78
C THR A 209 3.33 20.36 -37.68
N ILE A 210 2.97 20.08 -36.43
CA ILE A 210 3.68 20.50 -35.23
C ILE A 210 4.35 19.27 -34.62
N VAL A 211 5.65 19.35 -34.35
CA VAL A 211 6.39 18.32 -33.61
C VAL A 211 6.64 18.83 -32.20
N VAL A 212 6.18 18.05 -31.22
CA VAL A 212 6.35 18.30 -29.80
C VAL A 212 7.33 17.28 -29.26
N GLN A 213 8.37 17.74 -28.56
CA GLN A 213 9.27 16.92 -27.77
C GLN A 213 8.65 16.64 -26.40
N LEU A 214 8.75 15.39 -25.95
CA LEU A 214 8.42 14.99 -24.60
C LEU A 214 9.71 14.88 -23.76
N GLY A 215 9.68 15.44 -22.56
CA GLY A 215 10.81 15.41 -21.63
C GLY A 215 11.83 16.53 -21.86
N SER A 216 12.49 16.90 -20.77
CA SER A 216 13.62 17.82 -20.70
C SER A 216 14.72 17.24 -19.80
N SER A 217 15.96 17.69 -19.95
CA SER A 217 17.05 17.30 -19.04
C SER A 217 16.89 17.82 -17.60
N SER A 218 15.93 18.73 -17.38
CA SER A 218 15.57 19.27 -16.06
C SER A 218 14.41 18.54 -15.40
N ASP A 219 13.76 17.64 -16.13
CA ASP A 219 12.63 16.89 -15.63
C ASP A 219 13.11 15.83 -14.64
N THR A 220 12.29 15.55 -13.63
CA THR A 220 12.51 14.40 -12.74
C THR A 220 11.81 13.17 -13.27
N ALA A 221 10.69 13.33 -13.98
CA ALA A 221 10.02 12.23 -14.66
C ALA A 221 10.84 11.73 -15.86
N THR A 222 10.91 10.42 -15.97
CA THR A 222 11.59 9.63 -16.97
C THR A 222 10.58 9.04 -17.96
N GLY A 223 10.86 9.21 -19.26
CA GLY A 223 10.04 8.64 -20.32
C GLY A 223 10.26 7.13 -20.48
N GLU A 224 9.94 6.62 -21.67
CA GLU A 224 10.20 5.22 -22.04
C GLU A 224 9.39 4.21 -21.22
N GLY A 225 8.27 4.63 -20.65
CA GLY A 225 7.38 3.80 -19.85
C GLY A 225 7.85 3.58 -18.41
N VAL A 226 8.78 4.42 -17.91
CA VAL A 226 9.02 4.58 -16.48
C VAL A 226 7.85 5.39 -15.92
N ASP A 227 7.82 6.71 -16.14
CA ASP A 227 6.76 7.58 -15.59
C ASP A 227 5.75 8.01 -16.67
N TYR A 228 6.22 8.13 -17.92
CA TYR A 228 5.38 8.49 -19.06
C TYR A 228 5.90 7.93 -20.39
N SER A 229 5.03 8.06 -21.40
CA SER A 229 5.22 7.61 -22.78
C SER A 229 5.51 6.11 -22.95
N GLN A 230 5.45 5.63 -24.19
CA GLN A 230 5.86 4.26 -24.50
C GLN A 230 7.35 4.22 -24.84
N PRO A 231 8.03 3.07 -24.66
CA PRO A 231 9.41 2.88 -25.11
C PRO A 231 9.62 3.34 -26.57
N GLY A 232 10.61 4.20 -26.79
CA GLY A 232 11.01 4.77 -28.07
C GLY A 232 10.24 6.03 -28.49
N VAL A 233 9.32 6.54 -27.66
CA VAL A 233 8.49 7.72 -27.97
C VAL A 233 9.01 8.95 -27.22
N THR A 234 9.79 9.77 -27.93
CA THR A 234 10.34 11.05 -27.43
C THR A 234 9.72 12.28 -28.10
N THR A 235 8.94 12.09 -29.17
CA THR A 235 8.24 13.17 -29.87
C THR A 235 6.84 12.76 -30.29
N VAL A 236 5.93 13.74 -30.37
CA VAL A 236 4.55 13.60 -30.85
C VAL A 236 4.35 14.56 -32.01
N THR A 237 3.75 14.08 -33.10
CA THR A 237 3.37 14.91 -34.25
C THR A 237 1.88 15.20 -34.21
N VAL A 238 1.51 16.48 -34.26
CA VAL A 238 0.12 16.94 -34.24
C VAL A 238 -0.14 17.76 -35.50
N VAL A 239 -1.27 17.49 -36.15
CA VAL A 239 -1.71 18.27 -37.32
C VAL A 239 -2.87 19.17 -36.89
N ILE A 240 -2.74 20.49 -37.10
CA ILE A 240 -3.84 21.44 -36.99
C ILE A 240 -4.31 21.75 -38.43
N PRO A 241 -5.52 21.31 -38.83
CA PRO A 241 -6.02 21.53 -40.18
C PRO A 241 -6.21 23.01 -40.51
N ALA A 242 -6.11 23.36 -41.79
CA ALA A 242 -6.41 24.71 -42.26
C ALA A 242 -7.77 25.21 -41.76
N GLY A 243 -7.82 26.46 -41.31
CA GLY A 243 -9.01 27.07 -40.71
C GLY A 243 -9.27 26.72 -39.24
N SER A 244 -8.57 25.73 -38.67
CA SER A 244 -8.63 25.42 -37.23
C SER A 244 -7.62 26.25 -36.44
N THR A 245 -7.89 26.44 -35.15
CA THR A 245 -6.99 27.15 -34.23
C THR A 245 -6.49 26.28 -33.10
N THR A 246 -6.92 25.02 -33.01
CA THR A 246 -6.54 24.12 -31.91
C THR A 246 -6.25 22.72 -32.42
N GLY A 247 -5.33 22.05 -31.73
CA GLY A 247 -5.07 20.62 -31.85
C GLY A 247 -4.71 20.08 -30.47
N THR A 248 -5.04 18.82 -30.22
CA THR A 248 -4.73 18.16 -28.94
C THR A 248 -3.93 16.89 -29.17
N PHE A 249 -3.16 16.51 -28.15
CA PHE A 249 -2.52 15.21 -28.08
C PHE A 249 -2.49 14.73 -26.64
N THR A 250 -2.37 13.43 -26.46
CA THR A 250 -2.25 12.81 -25.14
C THR A 250 -0.86 12.20 -24.97
N VAL A 251 -0.39 12.21 -23.72
CA VAL A 251 0.79 11.48 -23.29
C VAL A 251 0.30 10.43 -22.28
N PRO A 252 0.51 9.13 -22.54
CA PRO A 252 0.25 8.09 -21.55
C PRO A 252 1.13 8.30 -20.32
N ILE A 253 0.54 8.13 -19.14
CA ILE A 253 1.22 8.13 -17.85
C ILE A 253 1.26 6.68 -17.36
N THR A 254 2.37 6.26 -16.78
CA THR A 254 2.51 4.94 -16.17
C THR A 254 2.03 5.03 -14.73
N ASP A 255 1.21 4.07 -14.31
CA ASP A 255 0.77 3.89 -12.92
C ASP A 255 1.41 2.58 -12.44
N ASP A 256 2.20 2.65 -11.37
CA ASP A 256 2.87 1.46 -10.82
C ASP A 256 2.61 1.26 -9.32
N ASN A 257 3.60 0.83 -8.54
CA ASN A 257 3.47 0.63 -7.09
C ASN A 257 4.76 1.06 -6.37
N ILE A 258 5.51 2.00 -6.95
CA ILE A 258 6.79 2.49 -6.45
C ILE A 258 6.58 3.94 -6.00
N SER A 259 6.86 4.24 -4.73
CA SER A 259 6.80 5.64 -4.30
C SER A 259 7.97 6.44 -4.85
N GLU A 260 7.65 7.40 -5.71
CA GLU A 260 8.59 8.29 -6.40
C GLU A 260 8.50 9.73 -5.89
N GLY A 261 7.38 10.09 -5.26
CA GLY A 261 7.04 11.48 -4.99
C GLY A 261 6.58 12.21 -6.26
N SER A 262 6.30 13.51 -6.16
CA SER A 262 5.82 14.25 -7.34
C SER A 262 6.97 14.62 -8.28
N GLU A 263 6.76 14.34 -9.55
CA GLU A 263 7.75 14.52 -10.61
C GLU A 263 7.31 15.54 -11.67
N THR A 264 8.25 16.14 -12.40
CA THR A 264 7.93 17.12 -13.47
C THR A 264 8.13 16.54 -14.86
N LEU A 265 7.16 16.75 -15.75
CA LEU A 265 7.22 16.48 -17.19
C LEU A 265 7.09 17.79 -17.98
N THR A 266 8.08 18.09 -18.81
CA THR A 266 8.07 19.23 -19.74
C THR A 266 7.80 18.77 -21.17
N VAL A 267 6.87 19.44 -21.85
CA VAL A 267 6.59 19.27 -23.29
C VAL A 267 6.93 20.54 -24.05
N THR A 268 7.66 20.41 -25.16
CA THR A 268 8.18 21.56 -25.92
C THR A 268 7.89 21.43 -27.40
N VAL A 269 7.30 22.46 -28.00
CA VAL A 269 7.17 22.57 -29.46
C VAL A 269 8.55 22.83 -30.04
N ILE A 270 9.06 21.91 -30.87
CA ILE A 270 10.42 22.00 -31.44
C ILE A 270 10.42 22.36 -32.93
N SER A 271 9.32 22.11 -33.64
CA SER A 271 9.18 22.53 -35.03
C SER A 271 7.72 22.68 -35.44
N VAL A 272 7.46 23.62 -36.34
CA VAL A 272 6.16 23.80 -37.00
C VAL A 272 6.40 23.93 -38.50
N ASP A 273 5.82 23.04 -39.29
CA ASP A 273 5.76 23.16 -40.75
C ASP A 273 4.46 23.86 -41.17
N GLY A 274 4.52 24.66 -42.25
CA GLY A 274 3.37 25.46 -42.73
C GLY A 274 3.42 26.96 -42.39
N GLY A 275 4.56 27.48 -41.94
CA GLY A 275 4.85 28.92 -41.88
C GLY A 275 4.48 29.65 -40.58
N ALA A 276 3.91 28.94 -39.60
CA ALA A 276 3.71 29.47 -38.26
C ALA A 276 5.04 29.56 -37.47
N GLN A 277 5.08 30.47 -36.50
CA GLN A 277 6.18 30.67 -35.56
C GLN A 277 5.84 30.01 -34.21
N ILE A 278 6.85 29.61 -33.46
CA ILE A 278 6.67 29.16 -32.08
C ILE A 278 6.61 30.41 -31.19
N SER A 279 5.57 30.50 -30.35
CA SER A 279 5.43 31.61 -29.39
C SER A 279 6.39 31.46 -28.20
N ASP A 280 6.46 32.49 -27.36
CA ASP A 280 7.20 32.42 -26.08
C ASP A 280 6.64 31.34 -25.12
N ASN A 281 5.38 30.93 -25.32
CA ASN A 281 4.73 29.82 -24.61
C ASN A 281 4.82 28.51 -25.42
N GLY A 282 5.96 28.27 -26.08
CA GLY A 282 6.24 27.04 -26.82
C GLY A 282 6.56 25.82 -25.95
N SER A 283 6.59 25.97 -24.62
CA SER A 283 6.85 24.90 -23.67
C SER A 283 5.87 24.95 -22.49
N PHE A 284 5.50 23.80 -21.97
CA PHE A 284 4.64 23.67 -20.80
C PHE A 284 5.17 22.55 -19.89
N THR A 285 5.13 22.75 -18.57
CA THR A 285 5.55 21.75 -17.58
C THR A 285 4.35 21.37 -16.73
N THR A 286 4.13 20.06 -16.56
CA THR A 286 3.09 19.48 -15.71
C THR A 286 3.75 18.63 -14.62
N ASN A 287 3.10 18.50 -13.47
CA ASN A 287 3.55 17.60 -12.41
C ASN A 287 2.79 16.26 -12.49
N ILE A 288 3.52 15.15 -12.50
CA ILE A 288 2.97 13.82 -12.26
C ILE A 288 2.96 13.63 -10.74
N VAL A 289 1.78 13.32 -10.20
CA VAL A 289 1.57 13.18 -8.75
C VAL A 289 1.45 11.71 -8.41
N ASP A 290 2.47 11.23 -7.69
CA ASP A 290 2.56 9.90 -7.08
C ASP A 290 1.38 9.64 -6.13
N ASN A 291 0.85 8.43 -6.22
CA ASN A 291 -0.27 7.91 -5.45
C ASN A 291 0.10 6.68 -4.60
N ASP A 292 1.37 6.26 -4.62
CA ASP A 292 1.92 5.11 -3.91
C ASP A 292 2.51 5.46 -2.54
N ASN A 293 1.69 6.05 -1.67
CA ASN A 293 2.13 6.35 -0.31
C ASN A 293 2.66 5.11 0.44
N ILE A 294 3.83 5.25 1.08
CA ILE A 294 4.42 4.21 1.91
C ILE A 294 3.94 4.33 3.35
N THR A 295 3.70 3.19 3.99
CA THR A 295 3.55 3.06 5.44
C THR A 295 4.57 2.07 5.98
N VAL A 296 4.97 2.27 7.23
CA VAL A 296 5.88 1.37 7.96
C VAL A 296 5.07 0.52 8.92
N SER A 297 5.46 -0.74 9.07
CA SER A 297 4.92 -1.63 10.10
C SER A 297 6.04 -2.39 10.80
N VAL A 298 5.82 -2.73 12.07
CA VAL A 298 6.70 -3.62 12.84
C VAL A 298 5.86 -4.83 13.25
N THR A 299 6.31 -6.02 12.92
CA THR A 299 5.63 -7.27 13.26
C THR A 299 6.54 -8.12 14.16
N ALA A 300 6.02 -8.52 15.32
CA ALA A 300 6.66 -9.53 16.14
C ALA A 300 6.47 -10.92 15.51
N VAL A 301 7.54 -11.50 14.97
CA VAL A 301 7.53 -12.87 14.45
C VAL A 301 7.75 -13.86 15.60
N GLN A 302 8.70 -13.53 16.46
CA GLN A 302 9.03 -14.25 17.69
C GLN A 302 9.34 -13.21 18.77
N PRO A 303 8.34 -12.75 19.54
CA PRO A 303 8.51 -11.61 20.46
C PRO A 303 9.36 -11.93 21.69
N GLN A 304 9.56 -13.21 22.02
CA GLN A 304 10.26 -13.62 23.23
C GLN A 304 11.66 -14.16 22.89
N ALA A 305 12.68 -13.54 23.48
CA ALA A 305 13.99 -14.15 23.61
C ALA A 305 14.06 -14.93 24.93
N THR A 306 14.94 -15.91 25.01
CA THR A 306 15.29 -16.57 26.26
C THR A 306 16.79 -16.49 26.47
N GLU A 307 17.19 -16.36 27.73
CA GLU A 307 18.57 -16.58 28.15
C GLU A 307 19.04 -17.99 27.69
N PRO A 308 20.35 -18.19 27.46
CA PRO A 308 20.91 -19.50 27.15
C PRO A 308 20.79 -20.49 28.30
N ALA A 309 20.05 -21.59 28.09
CA ALA A 309 20.03 -22.70 29.04
C ALA A 309 21.42 -23.33 29.20
N ALA A 310 21.62 -24.11 30.28
CA ALA A 310 22.89 -24.81 30.54
C ALA A 310 23.38 -25.76 29.42
N ASP A 311 22.51 -26.20 28.51
CA ASP A 311 22.88 -26.98 27.32
C ASP A 311 23.23 -26.12 26.08
N GLY A 312 23.20 -24.80 26.24
CA GLY A 312 23.43 -23.78 25.22
C GLY A 312 22.22 -23.51 24.32
N SER A 313 21.05 -24.07 24.61
CA SER A 313 19.83 -23.73 23.87
C SER A 313 19.34 -22.34 24.24
N GLN A 314 19.03 -21.55 23.21
CA GLN A 314 18.57 -20.17 23.35
C GLN A 314 17.50 -19.92 22.29
N THR A 315 16.54 -19.08 22.64
CA THR A 315 15.58 -18.50 21.71
C THR A 315 15.94 -17.04 21.47
N ASN A 316 16.08 -16.63 20.22
CA ASN A 316 16.22 -15.22 19.88
C ASN A 316 14.85 -14.62 19.60
N ALA A 317 14.66 -13.35 19.95
CA ALA A 317 13.48 -12.62 19.49
C ALA A 317 13.70 -12.11 18.07
N VAL A 318 12.67 -12.18 17.24
CA VAL A 318 12.70 -11.80 15.82
C VAL A 318 11.50 -10.92 15.49
N PHE A 319 11.77 -9.80 14.83
CA PHE A 319 10.78 -8.85 14.34
C PHE A 319 11.03 -8.55 12.86
N THR A 320 9.98 -8.26 12.10
CA THR A 320 10.13 -7.67 10.76
C THR A 320 9.72 -6.22 10.79
N ILE A 321 10.44 -5.40 10.02
CA ILE A 321 10.12 -4.01 9.74
C ILE A 321 9.82 -3.95 8.24
N ASP A 322 8.58 -3.64 7.89
CA ASP A 322 8.08 -3.72 6.52
C ASP A 322 7.55 -2.38 6.03
N LEU A 323 7.93 -2.02 4.79
CA LEU A 323 7.32 -0.94 4.00
C LEU A 323 6.16 -1.53 3.19
N SER A 324 5.03 -0.81 3.11
CA SER A 324 3.86 -1.29 2.35
C SER A 324 4.12 -1.46 0.86
N ASN A 325 5.00 -0.62 0.29
CA ASN A 325 5.39 -0.59 -1.11
C ASN A 325 6.90 -0.30 -1.23
N PRO A 326 7.57 -0.67 -2.35
CA PRO A 326 8.92 -0.20 -2.64
C PRO A 326 8.98 1.31 -2.83
N SER A 327 10.15 1.88 -2.54
CA SER A 327 10.47 3.30 -2.78
C SER A 327 11.50 3.43 -3.90
N ALA A 328 11.39 4.46 -4.73
CA ALA A 328 12.42 4.79 -5.72
C ALA A 328 13.71 5.35 -5.10
N THR A 329 13.64 5.84 -3.87
CA THR A 329 14.80 6.30 -3.08
C THR A 329 14.99 5.50 -1.80
N ASP A 330 16.20 5.54 -1.25
CA ASP A 330 16.52 4.92 0.03
C ASP A 330 15.62 5.47 1.15
N THR A 331 15.01 4.56 1.92
CA THR A 331 14.19 4.92 3.08
C THR A 331 15.03 4.85 4.34
N THR A 332 15.17 5.96 5.05
CA THR A 332 15.94 6.04 6.31
C THR A 332 15.01 6.08 7.50
N MET A 333 15.38 5.43 8.61
CA MET A 333 14.60 5.44 9.85
C MET A 333 15.48 5.20 11.07
N THR A 334 14.95 5.51 12.25
CA THR A 334 15.56 5.17 13.54
C THR A 334 14.79 4.00 14.15
N VAL A 335 15.51 2.95 14.53
CA VAL A 335 14.96 1.81 15.28
C VAL A 335 15.38 1.93 16.72
N ASN A 336 14.42 1.76 17.64
CA ASN A 336 14.65 1.79 19.08
C ASN A 336 14.10 0.51 19.71
N VAL A 337 14.83 -0.02 20.70
CA VAL A 337 14.33 -1.05 21.61
C VAL A 337 14.36 -0.46 23.02
N THR A 338 13.17 -0.21 23.55
CA THR A 338 12.97 0.57 24.77
C THR A 338 12.39 -0.33 25.87
N PRO A 339 12.88 -0.23 27.11
CA PRO A 339 12.33 -0.99 28.24
C PRO A 339 10.84 -0.69 28.42
N SER A 340 10.04 -1.71 28.73
CA SER A 340 8.59 -1.58 28.90
C SER A 340 8.09 -2.38 30.10
N GLY A 341 6.93 -1.98 30.63
CA GLY A 341 6.36 -2.61 31.82
C GLY A 341 7.03 -2.16 33.12
N THR A 342 6.78 -2.92 34.19
CA THR A 342 7.37 -2.68 35.52
C THR A 342 8.68 -3.42 35.73
N ASN A 343 8.92 -4.46 34.92
CA ASN A 343 10.18 -5.18 34.79
C ASN A 343 10.53 -5.13 33.32
N GLY A 344 11.52 -4.33 32.94
CA GLY A 344 11.79 -4.06 31.54
C GLY A 344 13.27 -3.92 31.33
N ILE A 345 13.73 -4.44 30.21
CA ILE A 345 15.14 -4.74 29.94
C ILE A 345 16.12 -3.65 30.38
N GLU A 346 17.27 -4.06 30.86
CA GLU A 346 18.43 -3.25 31.12
C GLU A 346 19.48 -3.45 30.01
N GLN A 347 20.67 -2.89 30.23
CA GLN A 347 21.77 -3.08 29.28
C GLN A 347 22.38 -4.49 29.38
N GLY A 348 22.26 -5.13 30.55
CA GLY A 348 22.96 -6.37 30.93
C GLY A 348 22.40 -7.59 30.21
N ASP A 349 21.09 -7.68 30.18
CA ASP A 349 20.20 -8.74 29.69
C ASP A 349 20.14 -8.81 28.15
N VAL A 350 20.82 -7.91 27.45
CA VAL A 350 20.95 -7.93 25.99
C VAL A 350 22.39 -8.18 25.54
N GLN A 351 22.63 -9.34 24.93
CA GLN A 351 23.90 -9.65 24.29
C GLN A 351 24.10 -8.84 23.00
N SER A 352 23.08 -8.80 22.13
CA SER A 352 23.15 -8.03 20.89
C SER A 352 21.78 -7.76 20.28
N ILE A 353 21.68 -6.65 19.55
CA ILE A 353 20.52 -6.32 18.70
C ILE A 353 21.03 -5.98 17.31
N THR A 354 20.58 -6.74 16.32
CA THR A 354 21.00 -6.56 14.92
C THR A 354 19.79 -6.45 14.02
N VAL A 355 19.82 -5.48 13.11
CA VAL A 355 18.86 -5.34 12.01
C VAL A 355 19.55 -5.71 10.70
N ASN A 356 19.12 -6.80 10.07
CA ASN A 356 19.58 -7.19 8.76
C ASN A 356 18.72 -6.52 7.69
N VAL A 357 19.36 -5.76 6.81
CA VAL A 357 18.73 -5.15 5.64
C VAL A 357 19.44 -5.64 4.39
N SER A 358 18.78 -6.48 3.61
CA SER A 358 19.33 -7.03 2.36
C SER A 358 20.74 -7.63 2.52
N GLY A 359 21.00 -8.32 3.64
CA GLY A 359 22.30 -8.92 3.94
C GLY A 359 23.35 -7.99 4.57
N THR A 360 23.00 -6.74 4.87
CA THR A 360 23.83 -5.82 5.65
C THR A 360 23.30 -5.71 7.07
N ASP A 361 24.17 -5.94 8.05
CA ASP A 361 23.82 -5.88 9.47
C ASP A 361 24.05 -4.47 10.04
N TYR A 362 23.03 -3.95 10.72
CA TYR A 362 23.07 -2.72 11.53
C TYR A 362 22.93 -3.11 12.99
N THR A 363 23.93 -2.79 13.82
CA THR A 363 23.87 -3.05 15.27
C THR A 363 23.28 -1.86 15.99
N LEU A 364 22.30 -2.08 16.85
CA LEU A 364 21.78 -1.05 17.76
C LEU A 364 22.66 -0.98 19.01
N THR A 365 22.87 0.23 19.52
CA THR A 365 23.71 0.46 20.69
C THR A 365 22.93 1.10 21.82
N TRP A 366 23.22 0.72 23.04
CA TRP A 366 22.66 1.35 24.23
C TRP A 366 23.02 2.84 24.27
N ASP A 367 22.00 3.69 24.34
CA ASP A 367 22.13 5.12 24.61
C ASP A 367 21.68 5.42 26.04
N SER A 368 22.63 5.75 26.90
CA SER A 368 22.38 6.06 28.30
C SER A 368 21.51 7.32 28.53
N ASN A 369 21.36 8.19 27.51
CA ASN A 369 20.51 9.38 27.64
C ASN A 369 19.02 9.05 27.49
N SER A 370 18.71 8.14 26.56
CA SER A 370 17.35 7.66 26.31
C SER A 370 16.99 6.44 27.15
N GLY A 371 17.99 5.69 27.65
CA GLY A 371 17.76 4.42 28.35
C GLY A 371 17.19 3.37 27.39
N SER A 372 17.71 3.32 26.16
CA SER A 372 17.22 2.43 25.11
C SER A 372 18.35 2.05 24.16
N PHE A 373 18.20 0.92 23.48
CA PHE A 373 19.04 0.60 22.33
C PHE A 373 18.51 1.37 21.11
N THR A 374 19.40 2.06 20.39
CA THR A 374 19.01 2.87 19.23
C THR A 374 20.00 2.73 18.08
N GLY A 375 19.51 2.90 16.85
CA GLY A 375 20.32 2.86 15.63
C GLY A 375 19.55 3.35 14.42
N SER A 376 20.23 4.09 13.53
CA SER A 376 19.68 4.48 12.24
C SER A 376 19.95 3.40 11.20
N ILE A 377 18.91 3.01 10.46
CA ILE A 377 19.02 2.03 9.37
C ILE A 377 18.56 2.65 8.05
N THR A 378 18.89 1.98 6.94
CA THR A 378 18.45 2.38 5.60
C THR A 378 17.95 1.17 4.85
N ILE A 379 16.68 1.19 4.43
CA ILE A 379 16.11 0.23 3.48
C ILE A 379 16.40 0.77 2.07
N PRO A 380 17.23 0.08 1.26
CA PRO A 380 17.59 0.57 -0.07
C PRO A 380 16.37 0.70 -0.99
N ALA A 381 16.45 1.62 -1.95
CA ALA A 381 15.47 1.77 -3.01
C ALA A 381 15.10 0.43 -3.66
N GLY A 382 13.82 0.22 -3.93
CA GLY A 382 13.26 -1.00 -4.53
C GLY A 382 13.11 -2.18 -3.57
N THR A 383 13.51 -2.06 -2.30
CA THR A 383 13.32 -3.10 -1.26
C THR A 383 12.31 -2.65 -0.21
N THR A 384 11.75 -3.60 0.55
CA THR A 384 10.61 -3.33 1.44
C THR A 384 10.75 -3.88 2.85
N SER A 385 11.80 -4.64 3.19
CA SER A 385 11.83 -5.36 4.47
C SER A 385 13.20 -5.33 5.15
N ALA A 386 13.18 -5.31 6.47
CA ALA A 386 14.33 -5.57 7.34
C ALA A 386 13.93 -6.56 8.44
N GLU A 387 14.89 -7.37 8.89
CA GLU A 387 14.70 -8.32 10.00
C GLU A 387 15.52 -7.87 11.20
N LEU A 388 14.87 -7.66 12.35
CA LEU A 388 15.52 -7.35 13.61
C LEU A 388 15.60 -8.61 14.47
N THR A 389 16.78 -8.90 15.00
CA THR A 389 17.05 -10.00 15.94
C THR A 389 17.59 -9.45 17.24
N ILE A 390 17.02 -9.90 18.36
CA ILE A 390 17.52 -9.63 19.72
C ILE A 390 18.00 -10.96 20.31
N VAL A 391 19.21 -10.93 20.85
CA VAL A 391 19.84 -12.06 21.54
C VAL A 391 19.99 -11.68 23.00
N ALA A 392 19.37 -12.47 23.89
CA ALA A 392 19.48 -12.28 25.33
C ALA A 392 20.92 -12.56 25.79
N ALA A 393 21.34 -11.87 26.85
CA ALA A 393 22.54 -12.22 27.57
C ALA A 393 22.33 -13.51 28.37
N ASP A 394 23.39 -13.93 29.04
CA ASP A 394 23.42 -15.10 29.92
C ASP A 394 24.08 -14.59 31.19
N ASP A 395 23.42 -14.70 32.33
CA ASP A 395 24.08 -14.48 33.60
C ASP A 395 23.77 -15.50 34.70
N ASN A 396 23.63 -15.05 35.94
CA ASN A 396 23.34 -15.91 37.09
C ASN A 396 22.31 -15.27 38.03
N VAL A 397 21.56 -14.27 37.56
CA VAL A 397 20.62 -13.45 38.33
C VAL A 397 19.23 -13.75 37.84
N TYR A 398 18.35 -14.18 38.75
CA TYR A 398 16.94 -14.30 38.40
C TYR A 398 16.27 -12.93 38.31
N GLU A 399 15.94 -12.52 37.08
CA GLU A 399 15.30 -11.24 36.69
C GLU A 399 13.81 -11.43 36.30
N GLY A 400 13.41 -12.68 36.07
CA GLY A 400 12.07 -13.05 35.61
C GLY A 400 11.83 -12.72 34.14
N VAL A 401 10.60 -12.33 33.78
CA VAL A 401 10.28 -11.93 32.40
C VAL A 401 10.29 -10.41 32.30
N GLU A 402 11.10 -9.88 31.40
CA GLU A 402 11.31 -8.45 31.20
C GLU A 402 10.69 -7.98 29.89
N GLY A 403 10.03 -6.83 29.90
CA GLY A 403 9.36 -6.26 28.74
C GLY A 403 10.22 -5.27 27.96
N TYR A 404 10.02 -5.24 26.64
CA TYR A 404 10.52 -4.16 25.78
C TYR A 404 9.56 -3.85 24.62
N THR A 405 9.69 -2.65 24.05
CA THR A 405 8.99 -2.25 22.83
C THR A 405 10.01 -1.95 21.74
N VAL A 406 9.90 -2.64 20.61
CA VAL A 406 10.60 -2.27 19.37
C VAL A 406 9.77 -1.19 18.68
N SER A 407 10.38 -0.05 18.37
CA SER A 407 9.74 1.05 17.66
C SER A 407 10.58 1.56 16.51
N VAL A 408 9.89 2.02 15.48
CA VAL A 408 10.47 2.74 14.35
C VAL A 408 9.94 4.17 14.36
N THR A 409 10.86 5.13 14.36
CA THR A 409 10.58 6.57 14.34
C THR A 409 11.40 7.27 13.26
N ASP A 410 11.02 8.51 12.94
CA ASP A 410 11.73 9.38 11.98
C ASP A 410 11.91 8.76 10.59
N ALA A 411 11.06 7.79 10.25
CA ALA A 411 11.08 7.11 8.97
C ALA A 411 10.74 8.11 7.86
N GLN A 412 11.58 8.19 6.85
CA GLN A 412 11.47 9.14 5.75
C GLN A 412 11.85 8.51 4.42
N THR A 413 11.10 8.86 3.39
CA THR A 413 11.40 8.55 1.98
C THR A 413 10.97 9.69 1.08
N ASN A 414 11.69 9.96 -0.01
CA ASN A 414 11.38 11.07 -0.94
C ASN A 414 11.22 12.44 -0.23
N GLY A 415 11.90 12.64 0.91
CA GLY A 415 11.76 13.82 1.76
C GLY A 415 10.42 13.95 2.51
N GLN A 416 9.59 12.91 2.49
CA GLN A 416 8.33 12.80 3.23
C GLN A 416 8.50 11.94 4.48
N ALA A 417 7.87 12.36 5.58
CA ALA A 417 7.79 11.56 6.79
C ALA A 417 6.74 10.46 6.65
N LEU A 418 7.09 9.27 7.15
CA LEU A 418 6.21 8.11 7.24
C LEU A 418 5.61 8.02 8.65
N ASN A 419 4.71 7.06 8.85
CA ASN A 419 4.17 6.79 10.19
C ASN A 419 5.21 6.12 11.09
N ASP A 420 5.07 6.35 12.40
CA ASP A 420 5.72 5.53 13.41
C ASP A 420 5.04 4.15 13.49
N ALA A 421 5.78 3.14 13.93
CA ALA A 421 5.28 1.78 14.13
C ALA A 421 5.99 1.11 15.32
N SER A 422 5.32 0.18 15.98
CA SER A 422 5.89 -0.53 17.13
C SER A 422 5.31 -1.92 17.33
N ALA A 423 6.07 -2.78 17.99
CA ALA A 423 5.63 -4.07 18.50
C ALA A 423 6.35 -4.38 19.82
N ASP A 424 5.65 -5.08 20.72
CA ASP A 424 6.18 -5.45 22.03
C ASP A 424 6.84 -6.83 21.99
N GLY A 425 7.81 -7.03 22.87
CA GLY A 425 8.49 -8.29 23.11
C GLY A 425 8.93 -8.44 24.55
N THR A 426 9.53 -9.59 24.85
CA THR A 426 10.07 -9.89 26.18
C THR A 426 11.39 -10.64 26.11
N ILE A 427 12.19 -10.52 27.16
CA ILE A 427 13.29 -11.43 27.48
C ILE A 427 12.82 -12.26 28.67
N ALA A 428 13.19 -13.53 28.70
CA ALA A 428 12.90 -14.42 29.82
C ALA A 428 14.15 -15.18 30.21
N ASP A 429 14.27 -15.38 31.50
CA ASP A 429 15.16 -16.35 32.14
C ASP A 429 15.08 -17.75 31.48
N GLU A 430 16.15 -18.53 31.59
CA GLU A 430 16.30 -19.89 31.06
C GLU A 430 15.57 -20.95 31.91
N ASP A 431 14.31 -20.67 32.24
CA ASP A 431 13.37 -21.43 33.08
C ASP A 431 12.97 -22.83 32.54
N GLY A 432 13.87 -23.55 31.88
CA GLY A 432 13.68 -24.95 31.55
C GLY A 432 13.53 -25.81 32.82
N ASP A 433 12.68 -26.84 32.78
CA ASP A 433 12.38 -27.84 33.84
C ASP A 433 13.61 -28.65 34.37
N VAL A 434 14.85 -28.14 34.25
CA VAL A 434 16.09 -28.80 34.68
C VAL A 434 16.57 -28.25 36.03
N PRO A 435 16.68 -29.09 37.07
CA PRO A 435 17.07 -28.67 38.44
C PRO A 435 18.49 -28.09 38.61
N GLN A 436 19.26 -27.86 37.54
CA GLN A 436 20.72 -27.64 37.60
C GLN A 436 21.24 -26.60 36.59
N GLY A 437 20.37 -25.75 36.04
CA GLY A 437 20.83 -24.79 35.03
C GLY A 437 19.80 -23.76 34.59
N GLY A 438 18.93 -23.36 35.52
CA GLY A 438 18.08 -22.17 35.41
C GLY A 438 18.42 -21.24 36.58
N ASP A 439 18.18 -19.94 36.43
CA ASP A 439 18.57 -18.95 37.43
C ASP A 439 17.58 -18.81 38.60
N ILE A 440 16.39 -19.40 38.49
CA ILE A 440 15.42 -19.51 39.59
C ILE A 440 16.10 -19.92 40.91
N PRO A 441 16.06 -19.07 41.95
CA PRO A 441 16.73 -19.35 43.21
C PRO A 441 16.14 -20.56 43.94
N ILE A 442 16.99 -21.54 44.25
CA ILE A 442 16.65 -22.68 45.09
C ILE A 442 17.17 -22.43 46.50
N VAL A 443 16.28 -22.52 47.50
CA VAL A 443 16.64 -22.37 48.92
C VAL A 443 17.20 -23.66 49.48
N SER A 444 18.29 -23.56 50.23
CA SER A 444 18.88 -24.66 51.01
C SER A 444 19.20 -24.21 52.44
N VAL A 445 19.26 -25.18 53.36
CA VAL A 445 19.65 -24.94 54.75
C VAL A 445 20.78 -25.89 55.11
N THR A 446 21.89 -25.34 55.61
CA THR A 446 23.07 -26.12 56.02
C THR A 446 23.38 -25.86 57.49
N ALA A 447 23.52 -26.93 58.27
CA ALA A 447 24.00 -26.83 59.63
C ALA A 447 25.51 -26.55 59.65
N VAL A 448 25.91 -25.39 60.17
CA VAL A 448 27.33 -25.06 60.42
C VAL A 448 27.74 -25.60 61.79
N GLN A 449 26.91 -25.31 62.79
CA GLN A 449 27.06 -25.80 64.16
C GLN A 449 25.67 -26.13 64.71
N PRO A 450 25.20 -27.38 64.68
CA PRO A 450 23.82 -27.72 65.06
C PRO A 450 23.58 -27.81 66.57
N GLN A 451 24.53 -27.38 67.41
CA GLN A 451 24.46 -27.55 68.85
C GLN A 451 24.66 -26.20 69.54
N ALA A 452 23.77 -25.90 70.47
CA ALA A 452 23.91 -24.83 71.44
C ALA A 452 24.14 -25.44 72.83
N THR A 453 24.80 -24.70 73.71
CA THR A 453 24.93 -25.06 75.12
C THR A 453 24.54 -23.86 75.96
N GLU A 454 23.83 -24.12 77.04
CA GLU A 454 23.58 -23.13 78.09
C GLU A 454 24.90 -22.50 78.58
N PRO A 455 24.86 -21.26 79.08
CA PRO A 455 26.00 -20.63 79.72
C PRO A 455 26.54 -21.46 80.89
N ALA A 456 27.81 -21.83 80.84
CA ALA A 456 28.50 -22.43 81.98
C ALA A 456 28.75 -21.39 83.09
N ASP A 457 29.16 -21.86 84.28
CA ASP A 457 29.52 -21.00 85.43
C ASP A 457 30.58 -19.92 85.12
N ASP A 458 31.42 -20.15 84.10
CA ASP A 458 32.44 -19.21 83.63
C ASP A 458 31.94 -18.25 82.52
N GLY A 459 30.66 -18.34 82.17
CA GLY A 459 29.99 -17.57 81.14
C GLY A 459 30.24 -18.07 79.71
N SER A 460 30.93 -19.20 79.53
CA SER A 460 31.09 -19.78 78.19
C SER A 460 29.79 -20.41 77.71
N GLN A 461 29.41 -20.12 76.48
CA GLN A 461 28.25 -20.71 75.82
C GLN A 461 28.59 -21.02 74.37
N THR A 462 27.82 -21.90 73.75
CA THR A 462 27.86 -22.14 72.31
C THR A 462 26.48 -21.91 71.73
N ASN A 463 26.41 -21.37 70.52
CA ASN A 463 25.15 -21.14 69.82
C ASN A 463 25.04 -22.15 68.68
N ALA A 464 23.83 -22.57 68.35
CA ALA A 464 23.62 -23.30 67.12
C ALA A 464 23.55 -22.32 65.94
N VAL A 465 24.21 -22.64 64.84
CA VAL A 465 24.34 -21.81 63.65
C VAL A 465 24.01 -22.61 62.40
N PHE A 466 23.11 -22.07 61.59
CA PHE A 466 22.73 -22.60 60.27
C PHE A 466 22.88 -21.50 59.23
N THR A 467 23.33 -21.85 58.02
CA THR A 467 23.20 -20.98 56.85
C THR A 467 21.94 -21.33 56.09
N ILE A 468 21.28 -20.31 55.58
CA ILE A 468 20.18 -20.40 54.62
C ILE A 468 20.71 -19.76 53.34
N ASP A 469 20.85 -20.55 52.29
CA ASP A 469 21.53 -20.17 51.06
C ASP A 469 20.58 -20.28 49.85
N LEU A 470 20.56 -19.25 49.00
CA LEU A 470 19.97 -19.28 47.66
C LEU A 470 21.02 -19.78 46.65
N SER A 471 20.61 -20.62 45.70
CA SER A 471 21.51 -21.11 44.64
C SER A 471 22.06 -19.99 43.76
N ASN A 472 21.23 -18.99 43.48
CA ASN A 472 21.52 -17.84 42.64
C ASN A 472 20.97 -16.56 43.29
N PRO A 473 21.58 -15.38 43.03
CA PRO A 473 20.96 -14.10 43.35
C PRO A 473 19.65 -13.91 42.58
N SER A 474 18.80 -13.02 43.08
CA SER A 474 17.62 -12.52 42.37
C SER A 474 17.64 -11.01 42.32
N GLU A 475 17.12 -10.42 41.25
CA GLU A 475 16.88 -8.99 41.20
C GLU A 475 15.73 -8.54 42.13
N TYR A 476 14.91 -9.48 42.59
CA TYR A 476 13.85 -9.21 43.55
C TYR A 476 14.22 -9.65 44.96
N ALA A 477 13.56 -9.03 45.94
CA ALA A 477 13.72 -9.43 47.33
C ALA A 477 13.02 -10.78 47.55
N THR A 478 13.77 -11.80 47.97
CA THR A 478 13.22 -13.13 48.25
C THR A 478 12.64 -13.16 49.66
N THR A 479 11.34 -13.44 49.79
CA THR A 479 10.68 -13.67 51.07
C THR A 479 10.49 -15.16 51.33
N MET A 480 10.65 -15.59 52.58
CA MET A 480 10.52 -16.99 52.98
C MET A 480 10.09 -17.12 54.44
N THR A 481 9.46 -18.23 54.80
CA THR A 481 9.14 -18.53 56.20
C THR A 481 10.17 -19.51 56.76
N VAL A 482 10.90 -19.09 57.80
CA VAL A 482 11.87 -19.93 58.50
C VAL A 482 11.21 -20.52 59.75
N SER A 483 11.32 -21.83 59.92
CA SER A 483 10.73 -22.57 61.04
C SER A 483 11.77 -23.41 61.77
N VAL A 484 11.79 -23.33 63.10
CA VAL A 484 12.52 -24.25 63.98
C VAL A 484 11.49 -25.08 64.74
N THR A 485 11.37 -26.34 64.36
CA THR A 485 10.36 -27.27 64.87
C THR A 485 10.99 -28.20 65.93
N PRO A 486 10.46 -28.25 67.16
CA PRO A 486 10.92 -29.19 68.18
C PRO A 486 10.80 -30.66 67.74
N SER A 487 11.72 -31.50 68.21
CA SER A 487 11.64 -32.95 68.06
C SER A 487 10.40 -33.52 68.76
N ALA A 488 9.82 -34.59 68.19
CA ALA A 488 8.66 -35.26 68.79
C ALA A 488 8.98 -36.04 70.08
N THR A 489 10.26 -36.37 70.30
CA THR A 489 10.78 -37.00 71.51
C THR A 489 11.95 -36.15 71.98
N ASP A 490 11.79 -35.47 73.11
CA ASP A 490 12.78 -34.59 73.73
C ASP A 490 13.18 -33.44 72.79
N GLY A 491 12.26 -32.49 72.58
CA GLY A 491 12.45 -31.35 71.69
C GLY A 491 12.48 -30.04 72.45
N ILE A 492 13.15 -29.05 71.88
CA ILE A 492 13.31 -27.73 72.51
C ILE A 492 11.95 -27.13 72.89
N GLU A 493 11.88 -26.57 74.08
CA GLU A 493 10.72 -25.88 74.61
C GLU A 493 10.94 -24.36 74.60
N GLN A 494 9.90 -23.61 74.91
CA GLN A 494 9.94 -22.14 74.77
C GLN A 494 10.90 -21.47 75.76
N ASN A 495 11.14 -22.07 76.93
CA ASN A 495 11.92 -21.45 77.97
C ASN A 495 13.42 -21.72 77.82
N ASP A 496 13.78 -22.79 77.12
CA ASP A 496 15.14 -23.28 76.89
C ASP A 496 15.85 -22.45 75.80
N VAL A 497 15.09 -21.54 75.19
CA VAL A 497 15.49 -20.68 74.10
C VAL A 497 15.58 -19.23 74.58
N GLN A 498 16.77 -18.65 74.52
CA GLN A 498 16.97 -17.23 74.76
C GLN A 498 16.58 -16.40 73.53
N THR A 499 17.11 -16.73 72.36
CA THR A 499 16.80 -16.04 71.10
C THR A 499 16.98 -16.96 69.89
N LEU A 500 16.08 -16.85 68.92
CA LEU A 500 16.26 -17.35 67.55
C LEU A 500 16.28 -16.13 66.62
N THR A 501 17.42 -15.92 65.97
CA THR A 501 17.60 -14.76 65.10
C THR A 501 18.16 -15.19 63.76
N VAL A 502 17.50 -14.80 62.68
CA VAL A 502 18.04 -14.89 61.32
C VAL A 502 18.62 -13.53 60.97
N SER A 503 19.93 -13.46 60.74
CA SER A 503 20.62 -12.23 60.34
C SER A 503 20.82 -12.21 58.82
N VAL A 504 20.42 -11.10 58.19
CA VAL A 504 20.50 -10.87 56.74
C VAL A 504 21.07 -9.47 56.53
N ASP A 505 22.29 -9.36 55.98
CA ASP A 505 22.97 -8.09 55.72
C ASP A 505 22.92 -7.07 56.89
N GLY A 506 23.04 -7.57 58.12
CA GLY A 506 23.00 -6.77 59.35
C GLY A 506 21.59 -6.40 59.84
N THR A 507 20.54 -6.93 59.22
CA THR A 507 19.15 -6.88 59.70
C THR A 507 18.80 -8.21 60.38
N ASP A 508 18.32 -8.13 61.62
CA ASP A 508 17.97 -9.31 62.41
C ASP A 508 16.46 -9.55 62.44
N TYR A 509 16.05 -10.75 62.04
CA TYR A 509 14.69 -11.25 62.08
C TYR A 509 14.56 -12.22 63.26
N THR A 510 13.71 -11.91 64.23
CA THR A 510 13.50 -12.78 65.40
C THR A 510 12.38 -13.77 65.12
N LEU A 511 12.65 -15.07 65.28
CA LEU A 511 11.62 -16.10 65.18
C LEU A 511 10.85 -16.18 66.50
N THR A 512 9.53 -16.27 66.42
CA THR A 512 8.66 -16.31 67.60
C THR A 512 7.83 -17.58 67.62
N TRP A 513 7.48 -18.05 68.82
CA TRP A 513 6.68 -19.26 68.95
C TRP A 513 5.26 -19.08 68.35
N ASP A 514 4.91 -19.88 67.36
CA ASP A 514 3.55 -20.03 66.88
C ASP A 514 2.93 -21.30 67.46
N SER A 515 1.96 -21.12 68.36
CA SER A 515 1.21 -22.21 68.98
C SER A 515 0.38 -23.05 68.00
N SER A 516 0.06 -22.52 66.82
CA SER A 516 -0.72 -23.20 65.79
C SER A 516 0.16 -24.17 64.99
N ALA A 517 1.38 -23.73 64.66
CA ALA A 517 2.40 -24.54 64.00
C ALA A 517 3.15 -25.47 64.97
N GLY A 518 3.19 -25.12 66.26
CA GLY A 518 3.99 -25.85 67.26
C GLY A 518 5.50 -25.69 67.03
N ALA A 519 5.92 -24.53 66.49
CA ALA A 519 7.29 -24.24 66.10
C ALA A 519 7.61 -22.76 66.32
N PHE A 520 8.90 -22.41 66.36
CA PHE A 520 9.32 -21.02 66.23
C PHE A 520 9.33 -20.64 64.74
N THR A 521 8.58 -19.61 64.38
CA THR A 521 8.40 -19.20 62.98
C THR A 521 8.63 -17.71 62.80
N GLY A 522 9.07 -17.31 61.62
CA GLY A 522 9.17 -15.91 61.23
C GLY A 522 9.41 -15.76 59.74
N ASP A 523 8.84 -14.71 59.16
CA ASP A 523 9.09 -14.33 57.78
C ASP A 523 10.41 -13.58 57.69
N VAL A 524 11.26 -14.04 56.78
CA VAL A 524 12.60 -13.49 56.52
C VAL A 524 12.61 -12.99 55.08
N THR A 525 13.21 -11.82 54.87
CA THR A 525 13.39 -11.23 53.55
C THR A 525 14.87 -11.09 53.25
N LEU A 526 15.33 -11.75 52.19
CA LEU A 526 16.62 -11.48 51.58
C LEU A 526 16.44 -10.34 50.58
N PRO A 527 17.18 -9.22 50.72
CA PRO A 527 17.18 -8.17 49.71
C PRO A 527 17.62 -8.69 48.33
N ALA A 528 17.30 -7.93 47.28
CA ALA A 528 17.78 -8.20 45.93
C ALA A 528 19.31 -8.37 45.91
N GLY A 529 19.78 -9.39 45.20
CA GLY A 529 21.19 -9.79 45.07
C GLY A 529 21.77 -10.53 46.28
N THR A 530 21.06 -10.61 47.41
CA THR A 530 21.55 -11.30 48.61
C THR A 530 21.24 -12.79 48.53
N THR A 531 22.27 -13.64 48.67
CA THR A 531 22.13 -15.09 48.57
C THR A 531 22.23 -15.84 49.89
N THR A 532 22.59 -15.18 50.99
CA THR A 532 22.89 -15.89 52.26
C THR A 532 22.26 -15.21 53.46
N ALA A 533 21.75 -16.01 54.39
CA ALA A 533 21.31 -15.60 55.72
C ALA A 533 21.84 -16.56 56.80
N GLU A 534 22.04 -16.07 58.02
CA GLU A 534 22.53 -16.88 59.14
C GLU A 534 21.46 -16.99 60.24
N LEU A 535 21.01 -18.21 60.55
CA LEU A 535 20.18 -18.48 61.71
C LEU A 535 21.06 -18.82 62.92
N THR A 536 20.94 -18.04 63.99
CA THR A 536 21.56 -18.28 65.29
C THR A 536 20.50 -18.65 66.33
N ILE A 537 20.72 -19.75 67.03
CA ILE A 537 19.91 -20.23 68.17
C ILE A 537 20.76 -20.13 69.44
N VAL A 538 20.26 -19.38 70.42
CA VAL A 538 20.91 -19.19 71.73
C VAL A 538 20.08 -19.89 72.80
N ALA A 539 20.70 -20.81 73.54
CA ALA A 539 20.06 -21.49 74.66
C ALA A 539 19.89 -20.53 75.86
N ALA A 540 18.78 -20.63 76.57
CA ALA A 540 18.55 -19.89 77.80
C ALA A 540 19.27 -20.54 78.97
N ASP A 541 19.79 -19.72 79.88
CA ASP A 541 20.29 -20.19 81.18
C ASP A 541 19.13 -20.30 82.16
N ASP A 542 18.98 -21.47 82.77
CA ASP A 542 17.89 -21.76 83.68
C ASP A 542 18.37 -22.73 84.81
N ASN A 543 17.48 -23.14 85.74
CA ASN A 543 17.88 -24.01 86.86
C ASN A 543 17.35 -25.45 86.73
N VAL A 544 16.89 -25.82 85.55
CA VAL A 544 16.34 -27.12 85.18
C VAL A 544 17.41 -27.85 84.37
N TYR A 545 17.51 -29.16 84.57
CA TYR A 545 18.40 -29.98 83.75
C TYR A 545 17.56 -30.63 82.65
N GLU A 546 17.78 -30.22 81.40
CA GLU A 546 16.89 -30.52 80.27
C GLU A 546 17.47 -31.62 79.34
N GLY A 547 18.74 -31.98 79.50
CA GLY A 547 19.36 -33.05 78.71
C GLY A 547 19.73 -32.59 77.30
N VAL A 548 19.66 -33.49 76.30
CA VAL A 548 19.90 -33.13 74.89
C VAL A 548 18.56 -33.12 74.19
N GLU A 549 18.24 -31.98 73.59
CA GLU A 549 16.97 -31.76 72.91
C GLU A 549 17.16 -31.61 71.41
N GLY A 550 16.18 -32.11 70.65
CA GLY A 550 16.20 -32.10 69.20
C GLY A 550 15.31 -31.01 68.59
N TYR A 551 15.68 -30.57 67.40
CA TYR A 551 14.87 -29.69 66.57
C TYR A 551 15.19 -29.90 65.09
N THR A 552 14.35 -29.39 64.20
CA THR A 552 14.57 -29.35 62.75
C THR A 552 14.39 -27.93 62.25
N VAL A 553 15.32 -27.46 61.42
CA VAL A 553 15.20 -26.18 60.70
C VAL A 553 14.64 -26.46 59.32
N SER A 554 13.59 -25.75 58.94
CA SER A 554 13.00 -25.82 57.60
C SER A 554 12.67 -24.43 57.07
N VAL A 555 12.71 -24.28 55.75
CA VAL A 555 12.25 -23.08 55.05
C VAL A 555 11.10 -23.48 54.14
N THR A 556 10.02 -22.69 54.15
CA THR A 556 8.87 -22.85 53.26
C THR A 556 8.52 -21.53 52.60
N ASP A 557 7.64 -21.59 51.59
CA ASP A 557 7.00 -20.42 50.98
C ASP A 557 7.99 -19.37 50.46
N ALA A 558 9.16 -19.83 49.98
CA ALA A 558 10.15 -18.98 49.33
C ALA A 558 9.57 -18.41 48.03
N GLN A 559 9.55 -17.09 47.89
CA GLN A 559 9.02 -16.36 46.74
C GLN A 559 9.91 -15.15 46.45
N THR A 560 10.30 -14.99 45.20
CA THR A 560 11.03 -13.84 44.63
C THR A 560 10.08 -12.78 44.12
#